data_AF-A0A954I7Y2-F1
#
_entry.id   AF-A0A954I7Y2-F1
#
_cell.length_a   1.000
_cell.length_b   1.000
_cell.length_c   1.000
_cell.angle_alpha   90.00
_cell.angle_beta   90.00
_cell.angle_gamma   90.00
#
_symmetry.space_group_name_H-M   'P 1'
#
loop_
_entity.id
_entity.type
_entity.pdbx_description
1 polymer ?
#
loop_
_entity_poly.entity_id
_entity_poly.type
_entity_poly.pdbx_seq_one_letter_code
_entity_poly.pdbx_strand_id
1 'polypeptide(L)'
;MASTPEDRDLVLKQLDLELTSKWCAVGDTDSHQKLPYLLRAAALEQKLLPYELGRAIYHLGQRRGYKANRKTDLANDEESGRVASGILTLDYARLADPNDPSSLRTFAQTVKDEFRRQNGRYVLNSEDRSSPTRGRIRGHYTSRAMYYSEFLAIRDAQLRLGTEITITDWKRIERILFHQRPLKSQKHLVGRCTLEFDARGHGRRRCTAALPEFQEFRLLQAVNHLRLMAPGQPERQLANAERQVLIDHLMEYGDLPLLPPRRRSRSTATQSVTSLLDLPKGTTFSLKPFQDAGDTDDGGDDESRLIGNRTTAKLSPIFGPRWAAFSDEEREQIVLHVLYISNPDSLRKLAVRKWQLSDEAAEELCRV
;
A
#
# COMPACT_ATOMS: atom_id res chain seq x y z
N MET A 1 -20.26 35.28 5.10
CA MET A 1 -19.32 34.13 5.02
C MET A 1 -17.98 34.66 4.53
N ALA A 2 -16.88 34.23 5.14
CA ALA A 2 -15.52 34.60 4.72
C ALA A 2 -15.27 34.19 3.25
N SER A 3 -15.11 35.18 2.39
CA SER A 3 -15.05 35.01 0.93
C SER A 3 -13.64 34.73 0.44
N THR A 4 -12.63 35.34 1.07
CA THR A 4 -11.23 35.23 0.68
C THR A 4 -10.46 34.28 1.61
N PRO A 5 -9.28 33.77 1.19
CA PRO A 5 -8.37 33.06 2.09
C PRO A 5 -8.00 33.89 3.33
N GLU A 6 -7.81 35.20 3.17
CA GLU A 6 -7.46 36.14 4.24
C GLU A 6 -8.59 36.28 5.27
N ASP A 7 -9.84 36.39 4.80
CA ASP A 7 -11.02 36.44 5.66
C ASP A 7 -11.12 35.17 6.52
N ARG A 8 -10.83 34.00 5.92
CA ARG A 8 -10.90 32.70 6.61
C ARG A 8 -9.81 32.57 7.65
N ASP A 9 -8.60 33.03 7.34
CA ASP A 9 -7.49 33.06 8.28
C ASP A 9 -7.80 33.97 9.48
N LEU A 10 -8.36 35.16 9.24
CA LEU A 10 -8.78 36.08 10.29
C LEU A 10 -9.84 35.45 11.22
N VAL A 11 -10.86 34.81 10.64
CA VAL A 11 -11.90 34.11 11.41
C VAL A 11 -11.31 32.99 12.26
N LEU A 12 -10.38 32.20 11.72
CA LEU A 12 -9.73 31.12 12.47
C LEU A 12 -8.83 31.65 13.58
N LYS A 13 -8.08 32.74 13.34
CA LYS A 13 -7.25 33.38 14.37
C LYS A 13 -8.09 33.96 15.50
N GLN A 14 -9.21 34.61 15.17
CA GLN A 14 -10.14 35.13 16.17
C GLN A 14 -10.74 34.01 17.02
N LEU A 15 -11.17 32.92 16.37
CA LEU A 15 -11.66 31.73 17.08
C LEU A 15 -10.56 31.12 17.98
N ASP A 16 -9.32 31.02 17.50
CA ASP A 16 -8.22 30.48 18.30
C ASP A 16 -7.90 31.34 19.53
N LEU A 17 -8.04 32.67 19.44
CA LEU A 17 -7.90 33.59 20.59
C LEU A 17 -9.00 33.37 21.64
N GLU A 18 -10.25 33.25 21.19
CA GLU A 18 -11.40 32.99 22.07
C GLU A 18 -11.27 31.64 22.78
N LEU A 19 -10.91 30.59 22.02
CA LEU A 19 -10.71 29.25 22.55
C LEU A 19 -9.51 29.19 23.49
N THR A 20 -8.41 29.86 23.19
CA THR A 20 -7.24 29.92 24.08
C THR A 20 -7.60 30.56 25.41
N SER A 21 -8.34 31.67 25.38
CA SER A 21 -8.76 32.37 26.61
C SER A 21 -9.64 31.49 27.52
N LYS A 22 -10.41 30.56 26.92
CA LYS A 22 -11.25 29.60 27.64
C LYS A 22 -10.48 28.39 28.15
N TRP A 23 -9.59 27.83 27.33
CA TRP A 23 -9.00 26.50 27.54
C TRP A 23 -7.60 26.53 28.15
N CYS A 24 -6.86 27.62 27.98
CA CYS A 24 -5.48 27.75 28.44
C CYS A 24 -5.38 28.71 29.63
N ALA A 25 -4.40 28.50 30.51
CA ALA A 25 -4.10 29.46 31.57
C ALA A 25 -3.42 30.72 31.00
N VAL A 26 -3.63 31.86 31.65
CA VAL A 26 -2.96 33.11 31.28
C VAL A 26 -1.45 32.92 31.42
N GLY A 27 -0.71 33.20 30.34
CA GLY A 27 0.75 33.01 30.29
C GLY A 27 1.22 31.59 29.95
N ASP A 28 0.31 30.63 29.72
CA ASP A 28 0.66 29.28 29.25
C ASP A 28 0.84 29.23 27.73
N THR A 29 2.01 29.68 27.29
CA THR A 29 2.39 29.73 25.87
C THR A 29 2.44 28.35 25.22
N ASP A 30 2.78 27.31 25.99
CA ASP A 30 2.93 25.94 25.48
C ASP A 30 1.57 25.34 25.10
N SER A 31 0.58 25.46 25.99
CA SER A 31 -0.79 24.99 25.74
C SER A 31 -1.46 25.77 24.61
N HIS A 32 -1.20 27.08 24.52
CA HIS A 32 -1.68 27.91 23.42
C HIS A 32 -1.22 27.37 22.05
N GLN A 33 0.06 27.03 21.89
CA GLN A 33 0.58 26.45 20.65
C GLN A 33 0.01 25.06 20.32
N LYS A 34 -0.56 24.38 21.33
CA LYS A 34 -1.09 23.02 21.24
C LYS A 34 -2.61 22.96 21.41
N LEU A 35 -3.31 24.09 21.37
CA LEU A 35 -4.76 24.18 21.57
C LEU A 35 -5.56 23.13 20.78
N PRO A 36 -5.31 22.85 19.49
CA PRO A 36 -6.08 21.83 18.78
C PRO A 36 -5.88 20.40 19.29
N TYR A 37 -4.69 20.10 19.84
CA TYR A 37 -4.41 18.82 20.49
C TYR A 37 -5.14 18.71 21.83
N LEU A 38 -5.16 19.79 22.60
CA LEU A 38 -5.95 19.91 23.83
C LEU A 38 -7.43 19.64 23.57
N LEU A 39 -8.01 20.30 22.56
CA LEU A 39 -9.42 20.10 22.20
C LEU A 39 -9.70 18.66 21.75
N ARG A 40 -8.79 18.03 21.01
CA ARG A 40 -8.92 16.61 20.62
C ARG A 40 -8.92 15.67 21.83
N ALA A 41 -8.03 15.91 22.80
CA ALA A 41 -8.00 15.15 24.05
C ALA A 41 -9.29 15.37 24.87
N ALA A 42 -9.72 16.61 25.02
CA ALA A 42 -10.93 16.96 25.74
C ALA A 42 -12.20 16.37 25.11
N ALA A 43 -12.24 16.24 23.78
CA ALA A 43 -13.37 15.64 23.05
C ALA A 43 -13.61 14.15 23.39
N LEU A 44 -12.66 13.47 24.05
CA LEU A 44 -12.85 12.08 24.49
C LEU A 44 -13.61 11.98 25.82
N GLU A 45 -13.58 13.03 26.65
CA GLU A 45 -14.06 12.96 28.04
C GLU A 45 -15.25 13.87 28.33
N GLN A 46 -15.34 15.00 27.63
CA GLN A 46 -16.38 16.01 27.88
C GLN A 46 -17.06 16.45 26.58
N LYS A 47 -18.35 16.78 26.69
CA LYS A 47 -19.10 17.37 25.57
C LYS A 47 -18.44 18.69 25.20
N LEU A 48 -18.06 18.83 23.94
CA LEU A 48 -17.53 20.08 23.40
C LEU A 48 -18.63 20.90 22.73
N LEU A 49 -18.46 22.22 22.76
CA LEU A 49 -19.29 23.13 21.98
C LEU A 49 -18.98 22.98 20.48
N PRO A 50 -19.92 23.35 19.58
CA PRO A 50 -19.76 23.16 18.14
C PRO A 50 -18.45 23.72 17.57
N TYR A 51 -18.03 24.93 17.99
CA TYR A 51 -16.78 25.53 17.51
C TYR A 51 -15.51 24.87 18.08
N GLU A 52 -15.57 24.36 19.31
CA GLU A 52 -14.47 23.60 19.94
C GLU A 52 -14.25 22.27 19.23
N LEU A 53 -15.34 21.54 19.03
CA LEU A 53 -15.33 20.27 18.31
C LEU A 53 -14.93 20.48 16.84
N GLY A 54 -15.48 21.51 16.20
CA GLY A 54 -15.12 21.91 14.85
C GLY A 54 -13.63 22.19 14.71
N ARG A 55 -13.03 22.89 15.68
CA ARG A 55 -11.58 23.19 15.66
C ARG A 55 -10.71 21.95 15.85
N ALA A 56 -11.12 21.01 16.72
CA ALA A 56 -10.47 19.72 16.90
C ALA A 56 -10.50 18.87 15.61
N ILE A 57 -11.69 18.76 15.00
CA ILE A 57 -11.91 18.02 13.75
C ILE A 57 -11.17 18.66 12.57
N TYR A 58 -11.19 20.00 12.46
CA TYR A 58 -10.49 20.73 11.42
C TYR A 58 -8.98 20.44 11.46
N HIS A 59 -8.41 20.35 12.65
CA HIS A 59 -7.01 19.99 12.83
C HIS A 59 -6.70 18.55 12.40
N LEU A 60 -7.61 17.59 12.60
CA LEU A 60 -7.47 16.23 12.03
C LEU A 60 -7.38 16.29 10.50
N GLY A 61 -8.17 17.14 9.84
CA GLY A 61 -8.15 17.31 8.38
C GLY A 61 -6.82 17.84 7.86
N GLN A 62 -6.23 18.81 8.56
CA GLN A 62 -4.89 19.34 8.25
C GLN A 62 -3.78 18.31 8.46
N ARG A 63 -3.99 17.36 9.38
CA ARG A 63 -2.97 16.41 9.84
C ARG A 63 -3.40 14.96 9.67
N ARG A 64 -4.14 14.59 8.63
CA ARG A 64 -4.74 13.25 8.51
C ARG A 64 -3.78 12.06 8.31
N GLY A 65 -2.47 12.22 8.47
CA GLY A 65 -1.50 11.13 8.30
C GLY A 65 -1.31 10.63 6.86
N TYR A 66 -0.26 9.83 6.69
CA TYR A 66 0.12 9.22 5.42
C TYR A 66 -0.77 8.03 5.08
N LYS A 67 -1.23 7.94 3.82
CA LYS A 67 -1.94 6.79 3.28
C LYS A 67 -1.13 6.26 2.09
N ALA A 68 -0.71 5.00 2.15
CA ALA A 68 -0.01 4.38 1.04
C ALA A 68 -0.95 4.29 -0.17
N ASN A 69 -0.44 4.65 -1.35
CA ASN A 69 -1.17 4.48 -2.61
C ASN A 69 -0.81 3.18 -3.33
N ARG A 70 0.28 2.51 -2.92
CA ARG A 70 0.71 1.22 -3.45
C ARG A 70 -0.06 0.11 -2.73
N LYS A 71 -0.52 -0.89 -3.49
CA LYS A 71 -1.23 -2.07 -2.93
C LYS A 71 -0.30 -3.03 -2.18
N THR A 72 1.02 -2.92 -2.38
CA THR A 72 2.05 -3.90 -1.97
C THR A 72 2.74 -3.60 -0.63
N ASP A 73 2.69 -2.37 -0.12
CA ASP A 73 3.62 -1.91 0.92
C ASP A 73 3.19 -2.25 2.37
N LEU A 74 2.27 -3.20 2.56
CA LEU A 74 1.81 -3.60 3.90
C LEU A 74 2.44 -4.91 4.41
N ALA A 75 3.23 -5.63 3.60
CA ALA A 75 3.66 -6.99 3.92
C ALA A 75 5.19 -7.23 3.94
N ASN A 76 6.02 -6.34 3.39
CA ASN A 76 7.48 -6.54 3.38
C ASN A 76 8.18 -5.44 4.20
N ASP A 77 8.74 -5.85 5.34
CA ASP A 77 9.45 -4.99 6.29
C ASP A 77 10.81 -4.50 5.72
N GLU A 78 11.45 -5.32 4.88
CA GLU A 78 12.83 -5.13 4.39
C GLU A 78 12.99 -4.01 3.34
N GLU A 79 11.93 -3.67 2.59
CA GLU A 79 11.93 -2.55 1.60
C GLU A 79 11.11 -1.33 2.07
N SER A 80 10.66 -1.32 3.33
CA SER A 80 9.82 -0.24 3.82
C SER A 80 10.65 1.06 3.95
N GLY A 81 10.40 2.04 3.09
CA GLY A 81 11.12 3.33 3.15
C GLY A 81 10.94 4.02 4.52
N ARG A 82 11.86 4.93 4.90
CA ARG A 82 11.92 5.59 6.23
C ARG A 82 10.58 6.03 6.84
N VAL A 83 9.61 6.42 6.01
CA VAL A 83 8.25 6.81 6.44
C VAL A 83 7.45 5.60 6.95
N ALA A 84 7.49 4.48 6.23
CA ALA A 84 6.78 3.26 6.58
C ALA A 84 7.37 2.61 7.84
N SER A 85 8.70 2.48 7.93
CA SER A 85 9.35 1.97 9.14
C SER A 85 9.09 2.89 10.34
N GLY A 86 9.11 4.21 10.15
CA GLY A 86 8.77 5.16 11.21
C GLY A 86 7.32 5.06 11.68
N ILE A 87 6.37 4.82 10.77
CA ILE A 87 4.96 4.54 11.11
C ILE A 87 4.86 3.25 11.91
N LEU A 88 5.52 2.18 11.46
CA LEU A 88 5.52 0.88 12.14
C LEU A 88 6.11 1.01 13.55
N THR A 89 7.27 1.66 13.70
CA THR A 89 7.85 1.91 15.03
C THR A 89 6.89 2.66 15.95
N LEU A 90 6.14 3.62 15.42
CA LEU A 90 5.15 4.38 16.20
C LEU A 90 3.89 3.58 16.51
N ASP A 91 3.42 2.73 15.60
CA ASP A 91 2.32 1.80 15.88
C ASP A 91 2.77 0.75 16.90
N TYR A 92 3.97 0.17 16.78
CA TYR A 92 4.56 -0.75 17.75
C TYR A 92 4.77 -0.13 19.14
N ALA A 93 5.25 1.12 19.21
CA ALA A 93 5.35 1.84 20.48
C ALA A 93 3.99 2.15 21.12
N ARG A 94 2.89 2.01 20.37
CA ARG A 94 1.50 2.16 20.85
C ARG A 94 0.79 0.82 21.07
N LEU A 95 1.33 -0.27 20.54
CA LEU A 95 0.89 -1.61 20.87
C LEU A 95 1.16 -1.85 22.36
N ALA A 96 0.24 -2.60 22.96
CA ALA A 96 -0.03 -2.76 24.37
C ALA A 96 1.21 -2.82 25.29
N ASP A 97 1.07 -2.33 26.53
CA ASP A 97 1.85 -2.90 27.63
C ASP A 97 1.62 -4.42 27.59
N PRO A 98 2.67 -5.26 27.52
CA PRO A 98 2.52 -6.71 27.52
C PRO A 98 1.69 -7.26 28.69
N ASN A 99 1.49 -6.47 29.75
CA ASN A 99 0.76 -6.85 30.96
C ASN A 99 -0.70 -6.32 31.01
N ASP A 100 -1.15 -5.52 30.05
CA ASP A 100 -2.54 -5.00 30.01
C ASP A 100 -3.19 -5.22 28.64
N PRO A 101 -4.04 -6.26 28.50
CA PRO A 101 -4.75 -6.58 27.26
C PRO A 101 -5.74 -5.51 26.78
N SER A 102 -6.07 -4.50 27.60
CA SER A 102 -6.94 -3.37 27.21
C SER A 102 -6.17 -2.17 26.62
N SER A 103 -4.83 -2.24 26.60
CA SER A 103 -3.96 -1.08 26.38
C SER A 103 -3.63 -0.75 24.92
N LEU A 104 -4.50 -1.10 23.95
CA LEU A 104 -4.38 -0.55 22.59
C LEU A 104 -4.56 0.98 22.66
N ARG A 105 -3.45 1.73 22.75
CA ARG A 105 -3.48 3.18 22.88
C ARG A 105 -3.69 3.81 21.51
N THR A 106 -4.89 4.36 21.30
CA THR A 106 -5.15 5.16 20.10
C THR A 106 -4.26 6.40 20.08
N PHE A 107 -3.98 6.96 18.90
CA PHE A 107 -3.25 8.24 18.81
C PHE A 107 -3.90 9.35 19.63
N ALA A 108 -5.23 9.30 19.77
CA ALA A 108 -6.01 10.20 20.61
C ALA A 108 -5.57 10.11 22.09
N GLN A 109 -5.32 8.89 22.58
CA GLN A 109 -4.85 8.64 23.93
C GLN A 109 -3.40 9.10 24.13
N THR A 110 -2.51 8.89 23.15
CA THR A 110 -1.15 9.45 23.21
C THR A 110 -1.17 10.98 23.26
N VAL A 111 -2.02 11.61 22.46
CA VAL A 111 -2.20 13.07 22.50
C VAL A 111 -2.76 13.52 23.86
N LYS A 112 -3.66 12.73 24.46
CA LYS A 112 -4.19 13.01 25.80
C LYS A 112 -3.13 12.88 26.88
N ASP A 113 -2.27 11.86 26.85
CA ASP A 113 -1.24 11.62 27.88
C ASP A 113 -0.23 12.76 28.00
N GLU A 114 -0.09 13.59 26.96
CA GLU A 114 0.69 14.83 26.97
C GLU A 114 0.07 15.93 27.84
N PHE A 115 -1.19 15.79 28.24
CA PHE A 115 -1.92 16.75 29.07
C PHE A 115 -2.48 16.08 30.33
N ARG A 116 -2.39 16.78 31.46
CA ARG A 116 -3.04 16.41 32.74
C ARG A 116 -4.07 17.47 33.12
N ARG A 117 -5.06 17.08 33.94
CA ARG A 117 -6.02 18.03 34.50
C ARG A 117 -5.49 18.63 35.80
N GLN A 118 -5.45 19.96 35.88
CA GLN A 118 -5.11 20.74 37.07
C GLN A 118 -6.16 21.86 37.25
N ASN A 119 -6.83 21.89 38.41
CA ASN A 119 -7.90 22.85 38.72
C ASN A 119 -9.00 22.94 37.63
N GLY A 120 -9.40 21.79 37.07
CA GLY A 120 -10.42 21.71 36.01
C GLY A 120 -9.96 22.15 34.61
N ARG A 121 -8.68 22.51 34.45
CA ARG A 121 -8.07 22.87 33.16
C ARG A 121 -7.04 21.84 32.73
N TYR A 122 -6.79 21.73 31.44
CA TYR A 122 -5.73 20.88 30.91
C TYR A 122 -4.41 21.66 30.85
N VAL A 123 -3.34 21.05 31.35
CA VAL A 123 -1.96 21.57 31.32
C VAL A 123 -1.01 20.46 30.86
N LEU A 124 0.16 20.79 30.30
CA LEU A 124 1.12 19.76 29.88
C LEU A 124 1.58 18.89 31.05
N ASN A 125 1.75 17.59 30.78
CA ASN A 125 2.07 16.58 31.81
C ASN A 125 3.54 16.64 32.27
N SER A 126 4.47 17.04 31.39
CA SER A 126 5.91 17.14 31.73
C SER A 126 6.30 18.52 32.26
N GLU A 127 6.76 18.56 33.52
CA GLU A 127 7.25 19.78 34.18
C GLU A 127 8.68 20.17 33.75
N ASP A 128 9.49 19.19 33.33
CA ASP A 128 10.88 19.41 32.93
C ASP A 128 10.97 20.15 31.58
N ARG A 129 11.48 21.39 31.60
CA ARG A 129 11.68 22.24 30.42
C ARG A 129 12.92 21.85 29.62
N SER A 130 13.81 21.04 30.19
CA SER A 130 15.07 20.63 29.58
C SER A 130 14.97 19.36 28.73
N SER A 131 13.88 18.59 28.88
CA SER A 131 13.66 17.37 28.11
C SER A 131 13.43 17.67 26.61
N PRO A 132 14.25 17.10 25.69
CA PRO A 132 14.11 17.29 24.24
C PRO A 132 12.86 16.63 23.65
N THR A 133 12.15 15.80 24.43
CA THR A 133 10.90 15.12 24.03
C THR A 133 9.65 15.74 24.67
N ARG A 134 9.79 16.79 25.52
CA ARG A 134 8.69 17.47 26.21
C ARG A 134 7.56 17.86 25.24
N GLY A 135 6.39 17.22 25.35
CA GLY A 135 5.21 17.61 24.59
C GLY A 135 5.38 17.49 23.06
N ARG A 136 6.27 16.59 22.61
CA ARG A 136 6.62 16.43 21.20
C ARG A 136 5.58 15.55 20.50
N ILE A 137 4.43 16.15 20.25
CA ILE A 137 3.36 15.53 19.45
C ILE A 137 3.73 15.52 17.94
N ARG A 138 4.71 16.35 17.53
CA ARG A 138 5.16 16.53 16.13
C ARG A 138 6.54 15.93 15.89
N GLY A 139 6.84 15.57 14.64
CA GLY A 139 8.14 14.98 14.25
C GLY A 139 8.13 13.45 14.22
N HIS A 140 6.94 12.86 14.18
CA HIS A 140 6.66 11.44 14.12
C HIS A 140 5.94 11.11 12.81
N TYR A 141 6.34 10.04 12.12
CA TYR A 141 5.63 9.57 10.92
C TYR A 141 4.32 8.89 11.33
N THR A 142 3.20 9.42 10.89
CA THR A 142 1.87 8.95 11.33
C THR A 142 1.06 8.42 10.16
N SER A 143 0.37 7.29 10.36
CA SER A 143 -0.50 6.68 9.35
C SER A 143 -1.90 7.30 9.36
N ARG A 144 -2.60 7.19 8.23
CA ARG A 144 -4.01 7.58 8.10
C ARG A 144 -4.91 6.79 9.05
N ALA A 145 -4.58 5.51 9.29
CA ALA A 145 -5.32 4.64 10.19
C ALA A 145 -5.32 5.16 11.63
N MET A 146 -4.19 5.70 12.11
CA MET A 146 -4.08 6.33 13.43
C MET A 146 -5.10 7.47 13.59
N TYR A 147 -5.14 8.42 12.66
CA TYR A 147 -6.09 9.54 12.70
C TYR A 147 -7.53 9.11 12.48
N TYR A 148 -7.76 8.07 11.68
CA TYR A 148 -9.09 7.51 11.49
C TYR A 148 -9.62 6.88 12.78
N SER A 149 -8.80 6.10 13.49
CA SER A 149 -9.15 5.53 14.80
C SER A 149 -9.45 6.60 15.86
N GLU A 150 -8.66 7.68 15.89
CA GLU A 150 -8.90 8.83 16.75
C GLU A 150 -10.21 9.54 16.40
N PHE A 151 -10.48 9.75 15.10
CA PHE A 151 -11.72 10.35 14.66
C PHE A 151 -12.94 9.54 15.11
N LEU A 152 -12.89 8.21 14.97
CA LEU A 152 -13.95 7.32 15.45
C LEU A 152 -14.11 7.41 16.97
N ALA A 153 -13.02 7.42 17.73
CA ALA A 153 -13.05 7.55 19.18
C ALA A 153 -13.70 8.88 19.63
N ILE A 154 -13.33 10.00 18.98
CA ILE A 154 -13.93 11.33 19.24
C ILE A 154 -15.42 11.33 18.88
N ARG A 155 -15.78 10.81 17.70
CA ARG A 155 -17.19 10.71 17.27
C ARG A 155 -18.01 9.94 18.28
N ASP A 156 -17.57 8.75 18.65
CA ASP A 156 -18.31 7.85 19.52
C ASP A 156 -18.42 8.43 20.94
N ALA A 157 -17.38 9.09 21.46
CA ALA A 157 -17.43 9.82 22.72
C ALA A 157 -18.43 10.98 22.68
N GLN A 158 -18.37 11.83 21.65
CA GLN A 158 -19.27 12.98 21.53
C GLN A 158 -20.74 12.57 21.33
N LEU A 159 -21.00 11.47 20.63
CA LEU A 159 -22.34 10.88 20.52
C LEU A 159 -22.86 10.42 21.88
N ARG A 160 -22.05 9.70 22.67
CA ARG A 160 -22.42 9.28 24.04
C ARG A 160 -22.67 10.47 24.96
N LEU A 161 -21.90 11.54 24.80
CA LEU A 161 -22.00 12.77 25.59
C LEU A 161 -23.12 13.71 25.13
N GLY A 162 -23.93 13.32 24.14
CA GLY A 162 -25.11 14.06 23.71
C GLY A 162 -24.80 15.28 22.84
N THR A 163 -23.86 15.17 21.90
CA THR A 163 -23.61 16.19 20.88
C THR A 163 -24.84 16.43 19.98
N GLU A 164 -24.97 17.65 19.46
CA GLU A 164 -26.03 18.04 18.53
C GLU A 164 -25.76 17.59 17.07
N ILE A 165 -24.56 17.06 16.80
CA ILE A 165 -24.17 16.61 15.47
C ILE A 165 -24.82 15.26 15.17
N THR A 166 -25.59 15.21 14.07
CA THR A 166 -26.27 14.00 13.62
C THR A 166 -25.30 12.95 13.10
N ILE A 167 -25.70 11.67 13.13
CA ILE A 167 -24.89 10.58 12.54
C ILE A 167 -24.63 10.79 11.04
N THR A 168 -25.57 11.42 10.33
CA THR A 168 -25.44 11.78 8.92
C THR A 168 -24.36 12.83 8.70
N ASP A 169 -24.27 13.83 9.57
CA ASP A 169 -23.21 14.84 9.52
C ASP A 169 -21.85 14.25 9.86
N TRP A 170 -21.77 13.35 10.84
CA TRP A 170 -20.54 12.61 11.15
C TRP A 170 -20.02 11.81 9.95
N LYS A 171 -20.91 11.10 9.23
CA LYS A 171 -20.53 10.38 7.99
C LYS A 171 -20.05 11.35 6.90
N ARG A 172 -20.66 12.54 6.80
CA ARG A 172 -20.23 13.58 5.86
C ARG A 172 -18.85 14.12 6.22
N ILE A 173 -18.60 14.41 7.49
CA ILE A 173 -17.29 14.86 8.01
C ILE A 173 -16.23 13.79 7.75
N GLU A 174 -16.51 12.53 8.08
CA GLU A 174 -15.64 11.40 7.84
C GLU A 174 -15.21 11.32 6.37
N ARG A 175 -16.19 11.40 5.45
CA ARG A 175 -15.91 11.44 4.02
C ARG A 175 -15.05 12.63 3.63
N ILE A 176 -15.31 13.84 4.14
CA ILE A 176 -14.52 15.03 3.82
C ILE A 176 -13.07 14.88 4.29
N LEU A 177 -12.86 14.38 5.50
CA LEU A 177 -11.54 14.24 6.10
C LEU A 177 -10.70 13.17 5.41
N PHE A 178 -11.28 11.99 5.17
CA PHE A 178 -10.52 10.79 4.82
C PHE A 178 -10.59 10.44 3.34
N HIS A 179 -11.47 11.08 2.55
CA HIS A 179 -11.51 10.88 1.10
C HIS A 179 -10.22 11.38 0.45
N GLN A 180 -9.68 10.53 -0.41
CA GLN A 180 -8.53 10.80 -1.25
C GLN A 180 -8.93 10.55 -2.69
N ARG A 181 -8.66 11.52 -3.56
CA ARG A 181 -8.93 11.38 -4.99
C ARG A 181 -8.04 10.26 -5.55
N PRO A 182 -8.57 9.42 -6.46
CA PRO A 182 -7.74 8.46 -7.17
C PRO A 182 -6.67 9.20 -7.99
N LEU A 183 -5.59 8.49 -8.32
CA LEU A 183 -4.56 9.04 -9.20
C LEU A 183 -5.17 9.43 -10.55
N LYS A 184 -4.70 10.53 -11.12
CA LYS A 184 -5.13 10.98 -12.44
C LYS A 184 -4.69 9.95 -13.48
N SER A 185 -5.61 9.56 -14.36
CA SER A 185 -5.31 8.61 -15.43
C SER A 185 -4.18 9.13 -16.34
N GLN A 186 -3.15 8.31 -16.51
CA GLN A 186 -2.03 8.55 -17.42
C GLN A 186 -2.15 7.76 -18.72
N LYS A 187 -3.34 7.27 -19.08
CA LYS A 187 -3.58 6.47 -20.29
C LYS A 187 -3.08 7.16 -21.58
N HIS A 188 -3.11 8.49 -21.61
CA HIS A 188 -2.65 9.29 -22.74
C HIS A 188 -1.11 9.28 -22.92
N LEU A 189 -0.35 8.97 -21.87
CA LEU A 189 1.12 8.85 -21.90
C LEU A 189 1.61 7.48 -22.38
N VAL A 190 0.73 6.47 -22.49
CA VAL A 190 1.11 5.13 -22.96
C VAL A 190 1.59 5.22 -24.40
N GLY A 191 2.80 4.72 -24.68
CA GLY A 191 3.39 4.73 -26.03
C GLY A 191 2.52 4.05 -27.10
N ARG A 192 2.82 4.32 -28.37
CA ARG A 192 2.15 3.69 -29.51
C ARG A 192 2.95 2.50 -30.05
N CYS A 193 2.25 1.56 -30.67
CA CYS A 193 2.81 0.43 -31.40
C CYS A 193 3.54 0.94 -32.64
N THR A 194 4.67 0.31 -32.97
CA THR A 194 5.50 0.65 -34.12
C THR A 194 5.15 -0.15 -35.38
N LEU A 195 4.26 -1.14 -35.25
CA LEU A 195 3.89 -2.06 -36.33
C LEU A 195 2.44 -1.88 -36.77
N GLU A 196 1.52 -1.63 -35.82
CA GLU A 196 0.10 -1.49 -36.11
C GLU A 196 -0.34 -0.03 -36.15
N PHE A 197 -0.70 0.43 -37.35
CA PHE A 197 -1.21 1.77 -37.61
C PHE A 197 -2.70 1.73 -37.97
N ASP A 198 -3.45 2.72 -37.53
CA ASP A 198 -4.83 2.93 -38.00
C ASP A 198 -4.85 3.54 -39.41
N ALA A 199 -6.05 3.69 -39.97
CA ALA A 199 -6.25 4.27 -41.31
C ALA A 199 -5.72 5.72 -41.45
N ARG A 200 -5.37 6.39 -40.35
CA ARG A 200 -4.82 7.76 -40.32
C ARG A 200 -3.31 7.78 -40.06
N GLY A 201 -2.65 6.62 -40.08
CA GLY A 201 -1.21 6.50 -39.83
C GLY A 201 -0.85 6.64 -38.34
N HIS A 202 -1.81 6.54 -37.43
CA HIS A 202 -1.58 6.60 -36.00
C HIS A 202 -1.38 5.20 -35.42
N GLY A 203 -0.24 4.96 -34.77
CA GLY A 203 -0.01 3.70 -34.08
C GLY A 203 -1.04 3.44 -32.97
N ARG A 204 -1.50 2.20 -32.82
CA ARG A 204 -2.37 1.79 -31.69
C ARG A 204 -1.62 1.90 -30.36
N ARG A 205 -2.32 2.02 -29.22
CA ARG A 205 -1.63 2.05 -27.89
C ARG A 205 -0.98 0.69 -27.61
N ARG A 206 0.20 0.69 -26.98
CA ARG A 206 0.87 -0.54 -26.54
C ARG A 206 0.01 -1.32 -25.55
N CYS A 207 0.03 -2.64 -25.65
CA CYS A 207 -0.63 -3.54 -24.71
C CYS A 207 0.04 -3.47 -23.32
N THR A 208 -0.69 -3.87 -22.28
CA THR A 208 -0.13 -3.98 -20.92
C THR A 208 0.66 -5.27 -20.78
N ALA A 209 1.76 -5.23 -20.03
CA ALA A 209 2.63 -6.38 -19.87
C ALA A 209 1.94 -7.56 -19.19
N ALA A 210 0.85 -7.35 -18.43
CA ALA A 210 0.17 -8.45 -17.74
C ALA A 210 -0.73 -9.30 -18.65
N LEU A 211 -1.01 -8.88 -19.89
CA LEU A 211 -1.90 -9.63 -20.78
C LEU A 211 -1.31 -11.01 -21.14
N PRO A 212 -2.14 -12.06 -21.25
CA PRO A 212 -1.69 -13.41 -21.59
C PRO A 212 -0.80 -13.46 -22.83
N GLU A 213 -1.18 -12.73 -23.89
CA GLU A 213 -0.48 -12.69 -25.17
C GLU A 213 0.91 -12.05 -25.04
N PHE A 214 1.04 -11.01 -24.20
CA PHE A 214 2.35 -10.40 -23.94
C PHE A 214 3.24 -11.31 -23.10
N GLN A 215 2.66 -11.99 -22.09
CA GLN A 215 3.41 -12.97 -21.28
C GLN A 215 3.95 -14.10 -22.16
N GLU A 216 3.11 -14.63 -23.05
CA GLU A 216 3.50 -15.67 -24.02
C GLU A 216 4.56 -15.15 -25.01
N PHE A 217 4.33 -13.99 -25.64
CA PHE A 217 5.29 -13.38 -26.57
C PHE A 217 6.68 -13.23 -25.94
N ARG A 218 6.76 -12.64 -24.74
CA ARG A 218 8.03 -12.42 -24.04
C ARG A 218 8.72 -13.75 -23.70
N LEU A 219 7.95 -14.72 -23.22
CA LEU A 219 8.44 -16.05 -22.88
C LEU A 219 9.01 -16.76 -24.11
N LEU A 220 8.24 -16.82 -25.20
CA LEU A 220 8.66 -17.44 -26.45
C LEU A 220 9.91 -16.78 -27.01
N GLN A 221 9.99 -15.45 -26.96
CA GLN A 221 11.18 -14.71 -27.35
C GLN A 221 12.40 -15.12 -26.50
N ALA A 222 12.25 -15.18 -25.18
CA ALA A 222 13.33 -15.56 -24.27
C ALA A 222 13.81 -17.00 -24.51
N VAL A 223 12.88 -17.95 -24.66
CA VAL A 223 13.20 -19.37 -24.94
C VAL A 223 13.90 -19.51 -26.30
N ASN A 224 13.41 -18.83 -27.34
CA ASN A 224 14.00 -18.90 -28.67
C ASN A 224 15.40 -18.25 -28.75
N HIS A 225 15.66 -17.24 -27.92
CA HIS A 225 16.97 -16.58 -27.84
C HIS A 225 17.96 -17.33 -26.94
N LEU A 226 17.50 -18.28 -26.13
CA LEU A 226 18.36 -19.06 -25.26
C LEU A 226 19.37 -19.85 -26.10
N ARG A 227 20.63 -19.78 -25.71
CA ARG A 227 21.70 -20.65 -26.21
C ARG A 227 22.36 -21.31 -25.02
N LEU A 228 22.76 -22.56 -25.21
CA LEU A 228 23.38 -23.37 -24.17
C LEU A 228 24.73 -23.89 -24.66
N MET A 229 25.69 -23.97 -23.73
CA MET A 229 27.04 -24.46 -23.96
C MET A 229 27.36 -25.51 -22.90
N ALA A 230 27.32 -26.79 -23.30
CA ALA A 230 27.72 -27.89 -22.44
C ALA A 230 29.26 -28.04 -22.44
N PRO A 231 29.87 -28.57 -21.37
CA PRO A 231 31.32 -28.72 -21.31
C PRO A 231 31.87 -29.53 -22.49
N GLY A 232 32.80 -28.94 -23.23
CA GLY A 232 33.43 -29.58 -24.40
C GLY A 232 32.54 -29.67 -25.64
N GLN A 233 31.36 -29.04 -25.65
CA GLN A 233 30.46 -28.99 -26.81
C GLN A 233 30.33 -27.56 -27.36
N PRO A 234 30.09 -27.38 -28.67
CA PRO A 234 29.81 -26.07 -29.23
C PRO A 234 28.48 -25.51 -28.67
N GLU A 235 28.35 -24.18 -28.73
CA GLU A 235 27.11 -23.50 -28.43
C GLU A 235 25.99 -24.00 -29.34
N ARG A 236 24.83 -24.32 -28.76
CA ARG A 236 23.64 -24.75 -29.52
C ARG A 236 22.35 -24.08 -29.02
N GLN A 237 21.32 -24.16 -29.85
CA GLN A 237 19.95 -23.85 -29.47
C GLN A 237 19.31 -25.03 -28.73
N LEU A 238 18.20 -24.77 -28.04
CA LEU A 238 17.33 -25.81 -27.52
C LEU A 238 16.76 -26.66 -28.67
N ALA A 239 16.72 -27.97 -28.49
CA ALA A 239 15.99 -28.86 -29.40
C ALA A 239 14.48 -28.65 -29.26
N ASN A 240 13.70 -29.01 -30.27
CA ASN A 240 12.24 -28.79 -30.26
C ASN A 240 11.55 -29.44 -29.05
N ALA A 241 11.98 -30.64 -28.63
CA ALA A 241 11.46 -31.31 -27.45
C ALA A 241 11.81 -30.58 -26.15
N GLU A 242 13.08 -30.18 -25.97
CA GLU A 242 13.54 -29.39 -24.82
C GLU A 242 12.79 -28.05 -24.73
N ARG A 243 12.61 -27.40 -25.89
CA ARG A 243 11.88 -26.15 -26.04
C ARG A 243 10.43 -26.28 -25.59
N GLN A 244 9.73 -27.34 -25.98
CA GLN A 244 8.33 -27.54 -25.61
C GLN A 244 8.17 -27.74 -24.09
N VAL A 245 9.00 -28.62 -23.50
CA VAL A 245 9.00 -28.86 -22.04
C VAL A 245 9.23 -27.56 -21.27
N LEU A 246 10.17 -26.74 -21.72
CA LEU A 246 10.45 -25.45 -21.09
C LEU A 246 9.30 -24.44 -21.24
N ILE A 247 8.67 -24.37 -22.41
CA ILE A 247 7.53 -23.48 -22.65
C ILE A 247 6.36 -23.87 -21.74
N ASP A 248 6.01 -25.15 -21.69
CA ASP A 248 4.88 -25.65 -20.90
C ASP A 248 5.08 -25.30 -19.41
N HIS A 249 6.28 -25.55 -18.88
CA HIS A 249 6.61 -25.21 -17.50
C HIS A 249 6.51 -23.69 -17.25
N LEU A 250 7.12 -22.87 -18.11
CA LEU A 250 7.13 -21.42 -17.92
C LEU A 250 5.72 -20.80 -18.08
N MET A 251 4.85 -21.40 -18.89
CA MET A 251 3.47 -20.96 -19.07
C MET A 251 2.59 -21.25 -17.84
N GLU A 252 2.84 -22.36 -17.14
CA GLU A 252 2.04 -22.79 -16.00
C GLU A 252 2.56 -22.24 -14.66
N TYR A 253 3.86 -22.38 -14.40
CA TYR A 253 4.45 -22.14 -13.08
C TYR A 253 5.18 -20.79 -12.95
N GLY A 254 5.37 -20.06 -14.05
CA GLY A 254 6.03 -18.75 -14.04
C GLY A 254 7.55 -18.84 -14.17
N ASP A 255 8.28 -18.04 -13.39
CA ASP A 255 9.73 -17.87 -13.54
C ASP A 255 10.52 -19.13 -13.18
N LEU A 256 11.60 -19.41 -13.90
CA LEU A 256 12.46 -20.58 -13.66
C LEU A 256 13.96 -20.16 -13.67
N PRO A 257 14.72 -20.42 -12.59
CA PRO A 257 16.16 -20.20 -12.57
C PRO A 257 16.89 -21.02 -13.64
N LEU A 258 17.90 -20.45 -14.28
CA LEU A 258 18.70 -21.17 -15.29
C LEU A 258 19.51 -22.31 -14.64
N LEU A 259 20.13 -21.99 -13.50
CA LEU A 259 21.01 -22.89 -12.74
C LEU A 259 20.39 -23.21 -11.38
N PRO A 260 20.73 -24.36 -10.77
CA PRO A 260 20.29 -24.68 -9.42
C PRO A 260 20.96 -23.73 -8.41
N PRO A 261 20.28 -23.42 -7.29
CA PRO A 261 20.80 -22.48 -6.31
C PRO A 261 22.12 -22.95 -5.71
N ARG A 262 23.11 -22.04 -5.60
CA ARG A 262 24.44 -22.36 -5.04
C ARG A 262 24.40 -22.75 -3.57
N ARG A 263 23.44 -22.21 -2.80
CA ARG A 263 23.20 -22.56 -1.39
C ARG A 263 21.98 -23.46 -1.29
N ARG A 264 22.17 -24.67 -0.75
CA ARG A 264 21.05 -25.55 -0.36
C ARG A 264 20.29 -24.88 0.78
N SER A 265 19.17 -24.22 0.48
CA SER A 265 18.16 -23.92 1.49
C SER A 265 17.66 -25.25 2.08
N ARG A 266 17.46 -25.29 3.41
CA ARG A 266 16.98 -26.49 4.11
C ARG A 266 15.53 -26.86 3.78
N SER A 267 14.82 -26.06 2.99
CA SER A 267 13.49 -26.40 2.48
C SER A 267 13.44 -26.25 0.96
N THR A 268 13.00 -27.34 0.31
CA THR A 268 12.66 -27.50 -1.13
C THR A 268 13.79 -27.32 -2.13
N ALA A 269 14.06 -28.39 -2.90
CA ALA A 269 14.92 -28.34 -4.08
C ALA A 269 14.22 -27.48 -5.15
N THR A 270 14.72 -26.26 -5.39
CA THR A 270 14.19 -25.40 -6.45
C THR A 270 14.56 -26.00 -7.80
N GLN A 271 13.55 -26.32 -8.61
CA GLN A 271 13.75 -26.75 -9.98
C GLN A 271 14.43 -25.62 -10.80
N SER A 272 15.34 -26.00 -11.69
CA SER A 272 16.03 -25.10 -12.61
C SER A 272 15.89 -25.60 -14.04
N VAL A 273 16.24 -24.77 -15.03
CA VAL A 273 16.26 -25.19 -16.45
C VAL A 273 17.17 -26.41 -16.65
N THR A 274 18.36 -26.43 -16.04
CA THR A 274 19.26 -27.58 -16.16
C THR A 274 18.68 -28.87 -15.61
N SER A 275 17.94 -28.83 -14.49
CA SER A 275 17.31 -30.02 -13.90
C SER A 275 16.00 -30.40 -14.59
N LEU A 276 15.29 -29.45 -15.20
CA LEU A 276 14.05 -29.71 -15.93
C LEU A 276 14.34 -30.40 -17.28
N LEU A 277 15.45 -30.03 -17.91
CA LEU A 277 15.85 -30.53 -19.23
C LEU A 277 16.93 -31.62 -19.17
N ASP A 278 17.26 -32.11 -17.96
CA ASP A 278 18.32 -33.11 -17.73
C ASP A 278 19.66 -32.78 -18.42
N LEU A 279 20.08 -31.51 -18.37
CA LEU A 279 21.28 -31.04 -19.04
C LEU A 279 22.56 -31.46 -18.30
N PRO A 280 23.70 -31.66 -19.02
CA PRO A 280 24.97 -32.00 -18.41
C PRO A 280 25.42 -30.98 -17.35
N LYS A 281 26.04 -31.47 -16.27
CA LYS A 281 26.63 -30.61 -15.24
C LYS A 281 27.69 -29.69 -15.86
N GLY A 282 27.67 -28.42 -15.49
CA GLY A 282 28.57 -27.41 -16.05
C GLY A 282 28.06 -26.74 -17.33
N THR A 283 26.82 -27.01 -17.74
CA THR A 283 26.16 -26.27 -18.83
C THR A 283 26.01 -24.79 -18.45
N THR A 284 26.40 -23.90 -19.35
CA THR A 284 26.22 -22.45 -19.23
C THR A 284 25.24 -21.94 -20.29
N PHE A 285 24.70 -20.75 -20.07
CA PHE A 285 23.69 -20.14 -20.95
C PHE A 285 24.19 -18.78 -21.48
N SER A 286 23.73 -18.39 -22.67
CA SER A 286 24.09 -17.10 -23.30
C SER A 286 23.43 -15.89 -22.65
N LEU A 287 22.36 -16.08 -21.89
CA LEU A 287 21.76 -15.04 -21.06
C LEU A 287 22.78 -14.63 -20.01
N LYS A 288 23.35 -13.43 -20.17
CA LYS A 288 24.00 -12.75 -19.05
C LYS A 288 22.93 -12.46 -17.99
N PRO A 289 23.29 -12.43 -16.69
CA PRO A 289 22.41 -11.94 -15.66
C PRO A 289 21.77 -10.64 -16.12
N PHE A 290 20.44 -10.61 -16.10
CA PHE A 290 19.72 -9.39 -16.39
C PHE A 290 19.96 -8.47 -15.20
N GLN A 291 21.00 -7.63 -15.29
CA GLN A 291 21.19 -6.48 -14.42
C GLN A 291 20.04 -5.52 -14.73
N ASP A 292 18.87 -5.79 -14.15
CA ASP A 292 17.87 -4.75 -14.03
C ASP A 292 18.52 -3.67 -13.16
N ALA A 293 18.85 -2.55 -13.79
CA ALA A 293 19.32 -1.34 -13.16
C ALA A 293 18.21 -0.77 -12.28
N GLY A 294 18.00 -1.40 -11.13
CA GLY A 294 17.43 -0.85 -9.92
C GLY A 294 18.50 -1.00 -8.86
N ASP A 295 18.95 0.13 -8.35
CA ASP A 295 20.02 0.33 -7.37
C ASP A 295 19.64 -0.32 -6.01
N THR A 296 19.60 -1.65 -5.94
CA THR A 296 19.55 -2.38 -4.68
C THR A 296 20.97 -2.83 -4.35
N ASP A 297 21.59 -2.05 -3.45
CA ASP A 297 22.88 -2.28 -2.79
C ASP A 297 22.84 -3.49 -1.84
N ASP A 298 22.21 -4.58 -2.28
CA ASP A 298 22.18 -5.84 -1.56
C ASP A 298 22.74 -6.90 -2.50
N GLY A 299 23.94 -7.38 -2.19
CA GLY A 299 24.68 -8.41 -2.91
C GLY A 299 24.00 -9.78 -2.82
N GLY A 300 22.75 -9.86 -3.30
CA GLY A 300 22.00 -11.09 -3.50
C GLY A 300 22.45 -11.74 -4.80
N ASP A 301 22.88 -12.99 -4.70
CA ASP A 301 23.42 -13.79 -5.79
C ASP A 301 22.58 -13.69 -7.09
N ASP A 302 23.21 -13.12 -8.11
CA ASP A 302 22.67 -12.76 -9.42
C ASP A 302 22.40 -14.03 -10.28
N GLU A 303 21.47 -14.86 -9.84
CA GLU A 303 21.03 -16.07 -10.55
C GLU A 303 20.11 -15.68 -11.70
N SER A 304 20.67 -15.72 -12.90
CA SER A 304 19.95 -15.53 -14.17
C SER A 304 18.73 -16.46 -14.22
N ARG A 305 17.54 -15.90 -14.41
CA ARG A 305 16.26 -16.63 -14.50
C ARG A 305 15.54 -16.35 -15.81
N LEU A 306 14.80 -17.33 -16.31
CA LEU A 306 13.84 -17.12 -17.38
C LEU A 306 12.53 -16.60 -16.77
N ILE A 307 12.03 -15.50 -17.33
CA ILE A 307 10.77 -14.92 -16.90
C ILE A 307 9.63 -15.66 -17.61
N GLY A 308 8.80 -16.36 -16.84
CA GLY A 308 7.67 -17.12 -17.36
C GLY A 308 6.37 -16.29 -17.39
N ASN A 309 5.23 -16.98 -17.43
CA ASN A 309 3.92 -16.36 -17.38
C ASN A 309 3.53 -16.04 -15.92
N ARG A 310 3.96 -14.87 -15.44
CA ARG A 310 3.69 -14.40 -14.08
C ARG A 310 2.21 -14.13 -13.82
N THR A 311 1.44 -13.83 -14.87
CA THR A 311 -0.01 -13.61 -14.77
C THR A 311 -0.72 -14.91 -14.45
N THR A 312 -0.46 -15.97 -15.22
CA THR A 312 -1.00 -17.31 -14.96
C THR A 312 -0.55 -17.84 -13.62
N ALA A 313 0.74 -17.72 -13.27
CA ALA A 313 1.24 -18.18 -11.99
C ALA A 313 0.53 -17.55 -10.78
N LYS A 314 0.05 -16.30 -10.89
CA LYS A 314 -0.73 -15.61 -9.84
C LYS A 314 -2.22 -15.90 -9.87
N LEU A 315 -2.82 -16.04 -11.06
CA LEU A 315 -4.28 -16.18 -11.21
C LEU A 315 -4.74 -17.64 -11.19
N SER A 316 -3.94 -18.57 -11.71
CA SER A 316 -4.26 -19.99 -11.76
C SER A 316 -4.59 -20.58 -10.38
N PRO A 317 -3.84 -20.27 -9.29
CA PRO A 317 -4.18 -20.78 -7.95
C PRO A 317 -5.55 -20.30 -7.44
N ILE A 318 -5.96 -19.08 -7.81
CA ILE A 318 -7.21 -18.45 -7.36
C ILE A 318 -8.43 -19.03 -8.08
N PHE A 319 -8.30 -19.25 -9.39
CA PHE A 319 -9.38 -19.80 -10.22
C PHE A 319 -9.34 -21.33 -10.29
N GLY A 320 -8.25 -21.96 -9.85
CA GLY A 320 -8.02 -23.39 -9.91
C GLY A 320 -8.09 -23.93 -11.35
N PRO A 321 -8.60 -25.16 -11.55
CA PRO A 321 -8.72 -25.79 -12.87
C PRO A 321 -9.55 -24.98 -13.88
N ARG A 322 -10.43 -24.08 -13.40
CA ARG A 322 -11.23 -23.22 -14.28
C ARG A 322 -10.39 -22.21 -15.04
N TRP A 323 -9.20 -21.86 -14.55
CA TRP A 323 -8.30 -20.93 -15.24
C TRP A 323 -7.95 -21.43 -16.65
N ALA A 324 -7.59 -22.71 -16.77
CA ALA A 324 -7.25 -23.34 -18.03
C ALA A 324 -8.46 -23.53 -18.95
N ALA A 325 -9.67 -23.58 -18.39
CA ALA A 325 -10.92 -23.74 -19.15
C ALA A 325 -11.43 -22.42 -19.74
N PHE A 326 -10.98 -21.26 -19.27
CA PHE A 326 -11.38 -19.96 -19.81
C PHE A 326 -10.82 -19.73 -21.21
N SER A 327 -11.61 -19.06 -22.05
CA SER A 327 -11.11 -18.58 -23.35
C SER A 327 -10.02 -17.52 -23.16
N ASP A 328 -9.25 -17.26 -24.22
CA ASP A 328 -8.21 -16.22 -24.17
C ASP A 328 -8.83 -14.84 -23.90
N GLU A 329 -9.99 -14.53 -24.49
CA GLU A 329 -10.73 -13.30 -24.23
C GLU A 329 -11.21 -13.20 -22.77
N GLU A 330 -11.65 -14.31 -22.18
CA GLU A 330 -12.05 -14.34 -20.77
C GLU A 330 -10.86 -14.08 -19.85
N ARG A 331 -9.72 -14.71 -20.12
CA ARG A 331 -8.47 -14.48 -19.38
C ARG A 331 -8.00 -13.04 -19.52
N GLU A 332 -8.02 -12.47 -20.72
CA GLU A 332 -7.74 -11.05 -20.95
C GLU A 332 -8.68 -10.15 -20.12
N GLN A 333 -9.99 -10.39 -20.16
CA GLN A 333 -10.97 -9.60 -19.41
C GLN A 333 -10.74 -9.66 -17.90
N ILE A 334 -10.41 -10.85 -17.37
CA ILE A 334 -10.06 -11.02 -15.95
C ILE A 334 -8.84 -10.16 -15.61
N VAL A 335 -7.77 -10.26 -16.40
CA VAL A 335 -6.53 -9.50 -16.19
C VAL A 335 -6.79 -7.99 -16.23
N LEU A 336 -7.55 -7.50 -17.21
CA LEU A 336 -7.88 -6.09 -17.34
C LEU A 336 -8.72 -5.58 -16.15
N HIS A 337 -9.66 -6.39 -15.64
CA HIS A 337 -10.43 -6.04 -14.45
C HIS A 337 -9.55 -5.96 -13.20
N VAL A 338 -8.65 -6.91 -13.00
CA VAL A 338 -7.70 -6.89 -11.86
C VAL A 338 -6.81 -5.64 -11.92
N LEU A 339 -6.33 -5.27 -13.11
CA LEU A 339 -5.48 -4.09 -13.31
C LEU A 339 -6.20 -2.76 -13.12
N TYR A 340 -7.43 -2.62 -13.64
CA TYR A 340 -8.08 -1.32 -13.77
C TYR A 340 -9.19 -1.05 -12.75
N ILE A 341 -9.74 -2.07 -12.09
CA ILE A 341 -10.68 -1.87 -10.98
C ILE A 341 -9.89 -1.49 -9.73
N SER A 342 -9.92 -0.20 -9.41
CA SER A 342 -9.13 0.39 -8.32
C SER A 342 -9.76 0.24 -6.94
N ASN A 343 -11.07 -0.05 -6.86
CA ASN A 343 -11.76 -0.33 -5.60
C ASN A 343 -11.81 -1.85 -5.34
N PRO A 344 -11.12 -2.37 -4.31
CA PRO A 344 -11.15 -3.78 -3.96
C PRO A 344 -12.57 -4.32 -3.73
N ASP A 345 -13.45 -3.56 -3.08
CA ASP A 345 -14.83 -4.00 -2.83
C ASP A 345 -15.62 -4.19 -4.13
N SER A 346 -15.36 -3.33 -5.12
CA SER A 346 -15.99 -3.46 -6.45
C SER A 346 -15.46 -4.68 -7.20
N LEU A 347 -14.14 -4.95 -7.11
CA LEU A 347 -13.51 -6.12 -7.73
C LEU A 347 -14.00 -7.40 -7.07
N ARG A 348 -14.05 -7.45 -5.73
CA ARG A 348 -14.58 -8.59 -4.96
C ARG A 348 -16.03 -8.90 -5.33
N LYS A 349 -16.91 -7.89 -5.35
CA LYS A 349 -18.32 -8.06 -5.76
C LYS A 349 -18.45 -8.57 -7.19
N LEU A 350 -17.62 -8.06 -8.10
CA LEU A 350 -17.59 -8.54 -9.49
C LEU A 350 -17.12 -10.00 -9.56
N ALA A 351 -16.09 -10.35 -8.79
CA ALA A 351 -15.52 -11.70 -8.76
C ALA A 351 -16.52 -12.74 -8.27
N VAL A 352 -17.22 -12.46 -7.17
CA VAL A 352 -18.30 -13.32 -6.65
C VAL A 352 -19.45 -13.42 -7.65
N ARG A 353 -19.91 -12.28 -8.20
CA ARG A 353 -21.08 -12.25 -9.08
C ARG A 353 -20.84 -12.86 -10.47
N LYS A 354 -19.73 -12.50 -11.12
CA LYS A 354 -19.45 -12.85 -12.52
C LYS A 354 -18.69 -14.17 -12.63
N TRP A 355 -17.69 -14.36 -11.78
CA TRP A 355 -16.82 -15.54 -11.85
C TRP A 355 -17.17 -16.62 -10.83
N GLN A 356 -18.12 -16.36 -9.94
CA GLN A 356 -18.58 -17.33 -8.92
C GLN A 356 -17.42 -17.82 -8.04
N LEU A 357 -16.49 -16.91 -7.71
CA LEU A 357 -15.45 -17.18 -6.72
C LEU A 357 -16.05 -17.19 -5.31
N SER A 358 -15.46 -17.99 -4.41
CA SER A 358 -15.73 -17.88 -2.97
C SER A 358 -15.32 -16.50 -2.46
N ASP A 359 -15.86 -16.07 -1.32
CA ASP A 359 -15.45 -14.79 -0.71
C ASP A 359 -13.94 -14.74 -0.44
N GLU A 360 -13.35 -15.86 0.01
CA GLU A 360 -11.91 -15.98 0.26
C GLU A 360 -11.08 -15.82 -1.03
N ALA A 361 -11.43 -16.54 -2.11
CA ALA A 361 -10.72 -16.42 -3.39
C ALA A 361 -10.91 -15.03 -4.03
N ALA A 362 -12.07 -14.40 -3.82
CA ALA A 362 -12.32 -13.04 -4.28
C ALA A 362 -11.51 -11.99 -3.48
N GLU A 363 -11.25 -12.23 -2.20
CA GLU A 363 -10.33 -11.42 -1.40
C GLU A 363 -8.88 -11.60 -1.84
N GLU A 364 -8.46 -12.83 -2.12
CA GLU A 364 -7.12 -13.13 -2.66
C GLU A 364 -6.90 -12.45 -4.02
N LEU A 365 -7.89 -12.49 -4.90
CA LEU A 365 -7.85 -11.79 -6.19
C LEU A 365 -7.65 -10.27 -6.05
N CYS A 366 -8.17 -9.67 -4.99
CA CYS A 366 -7.97 -8.24 -4.73
C CYS A 366 -6.54 -7.88 -4.31
N ARG A 367 -5.76 -8.87 -3.86
CA ARG A 367 -4.36 -8.73 -3.41
C ARG A 367 -3.34 -8.96 -4.54
N VAL A 368 -3.76 -9.56 -5.65
CA VAL A 368 -2.97 -9.74 -6.88
C VAL A 368 -2.58 -8.39 -7.48
#